data_AF-A0A9D1QBT2-F1
#
_entry.id   AF-A0A9D1QBT2-F1
#
_cell.length_a   1.000
_cell.length_b   1.000
_cell.length_c   1.000
_cell.angle_alpha   90.00
_cell.angle_beta   90.00
_cell.angle_gamma   90.00
#
_symmetry.space_group_name_H-M   'P 1'
#
loop_
_entity.id
_entity.type
_entity.pdbx_description
1 polymer ?
#
loop_
_entity_poly.entity_id
_entity_poly.type
_entity_poly.pdbx_seq_one_letter_code
_entity_poly.pdbx_strand_id
1 'polypeptide(L)'
;MKQIPKECCGFSPAAVALGLTAAALAESFYGPAGVCPPRSAALLGLAGAAALSLAAWLFGFWAALAGLFSGRGPLPRAAGWLFFGWFALEFARTAAAAQTVCREEFGSNALIAVLPLLLLVTWQMDAGALDRSSRALWWLLGVGAAICLFGLADQMRWQRLFEAGGGAAGWPPVRVFPEYFALPLLCTEQDVRRSRAALLPFWVWAVQAGYAFVLALVLGRPQADGYTGLELLRAWAMGYFSRLDAFLLLVWLAAALWRLCLLAFVLRRLARLNGGQKAPAQQPEKGAQR
;
A
#
# COMPACT_ATOMS: atom_id res chain seq x y z
N MET A 1 2.58 10.00 -40.76
CA MET A 1 3.21 9.38 -39.56
C MET A 1 2.18 9.30 -38.44
N LYS A 2 1.47 8.17 -38.31
CA LYS A 2 0.57 7.96 -37.16
C LYS A 2 1.44 7.62 -35.95
N GLN A 3 1.45 8.49 -34.95
CA GLN A 3 2.11 8.22 -33.69
C GLN A 3 1.42 7.01 -33.04
N ILE A 4 2.14 5.89 -32.97
CA ILE A 4 1.79 4.79 -32.09
C ILE A 4 1.83 5.38 -30.67
N PRO A 5 0.75 5.32 -29.87
CA PRO A 5 0.84 5.77 -28.49
C PRO A 5 1.87 4.88 -27.81
N LYS A 6 3.03 5.47 -27.48
CA LYS A 6 3.94 4.86 -26.51
C LYS A 6 3.09 4.65 -25.26
N GLU A 7 2.78 3.41 -24.92
CA GLU A 7 2.19 3.07 -23.63
C GLU A 7 3.15 3.57 -22.54
N CYS A 8 2.94 4.80 -22.08
CA CYS A 8 3.65 5.39 -20.94
C CYS A 8 3.14 4.69 -19.66
N CYS A 9 3.49 3.42 -19.50
CA CYS A 9 2.90 2.53 -18.50
C CYS A 9 3.72 2.53 -17.20
N GLY A 10 3.69 3.63 -16.46
CA GLY A 10 4.24 3.71 -15.11
C GLY A 10 3.40 4.58 -14.18
N PHE A 11 3.20 4.11 -12.96
CA PHE A 11 2.59 4.88 -11.88
C PHE A 11 3.58 5.91 -11.32
N SER A 12 3.06 6.99 -10.71
CA SER A 12 3.91 7.82 -9.86
C SER A 12 4.31 7.07 -8.58
N PRO A 13 5.48 7.38 -7.99
CA PRO A 13 5.84 6.82 -6.69
C PRO A 13 4.83 7.20 -5.60
N ALA A 14 4.16 8.34 -5.73
CA ALA A 14 3.11 8.77 -4.81
C ALA A 14 1.87 7.86 -4.88
N ALA A 15 1.48 7.39 -6.07
CA ALA A 15 0.41 6.42 -6.20
C ALA A 15 0.78 5.09 -5.51
N VAL A 16 1.97 4.56 -5.77
CA VAL A 16 2.44 3.32 -5.11
C VAL A 16 2.52 3.50 -3.59
N ALA A 17 3.02 4.65 -3.13
CA ALA A 17 3.08 4.99 -1.72
C ALA A 17 1.66 5.03 -1.09
N LEU A 18 0.66 5.57 -1.77
CA LEU A 18 -0.73 5.57 -1.29
C LEU A 18 -1.23 4.15 -1.08
N GLY A 19 -1.01 3.27 -2.06
CA GLY A 19 -1.39 1.86 -1.96
C GLY A 19 -0.70 1.19 -0.76
N LEU A 20 0.59 1.45 -0.57
CA LEU A 20 1.33 0.94 0.57
C LEU A 20 0.86 1.53 1.91
N THR A 21 0.46 2.80 1.96
CA THR A 21 -0.13 3.40 3.17
C THR A 21 -1.44 2.72 3.56
N ALA A 22 -2.32 2.44 2.59
CA ALA A 22 -3.57 1.73 2.84
C ALA A 22 -3.29 0.34 3.44
N ALA A 23 -2.33 -0.40 2.88
CA ALA A 23 -1.94 -1.71 3.41
C ALA A 23 -1.34 -1.60 4.81
N ALA A 24 -0.40 -0.68 5.01
CA ALA A 24 0.27 -0.46 6.29
C ALA A 24 -0.69 -0.05 7.41
N LEU A 25 -1.71 0.76 7.09
CA LEU A 25 -2.76 1.14 8.03
C LEU A 25 -3.71 -0.02 8.34
N ALA A 26 -4.12 -0.81 7.34
CA ALA A 26 -4.96 -2.00 7.54
C ALA A 26 -4.34 -2.92 8.58
N GLU A 27 -3.06 -3.15 8.39
CA GLU A 27 -2.19 -3.95 9.22
C GLU A 27 -1.97 -3.38 10.63
N SER A 28 -2.06 -2.05 10.78
CA SER A 28 -2.00 -1.37 12.08
C SER A 28 -3.34 -1.41 12.82
N PHE A 29 -4.45 -1.46 12.07
CA PHE A 29 -5.80 -1.57 12.63
C PHE A 29 -6.10 -3.01 13.08
N TYR A 30 -5.78 -4.00 12.26
CA TYR A 30 -6.09 -5.40 12.53
C TYR A 30 -4.93 -6.17 13.18
N GLY A 31 -3.75 -5.57 13.30
CA GLY A 31 -2.63 -6.12 14.04
C GLY A 31 -2.77 -5.95 15.56
N PRO A 32 -2.01 -6.75 16.34
CA PRO A 32 -1.99 -6.62 17.79
C PRO A 32 -1.38 -5.27 18.20
N ALA A 33 -2.09 -4.50 19.02
CA ALA A 33 -1.66 -3.18 19.44
C ALA A 33 -0.76 -3.24 20.69
N GLY A 34 0.27 -2.38 20.73
CA GLY A 34 1.11 -2.16 21.93
C GLY A 34 2.10 -3.26 22.31
N VAL A 35 2.25 -4.29 21.47
CA VAL A 35 3.23 -5.38 21.65
C VAL A 35 4.66 -4.84 21.77
N CYS A 36 5.01 -3.83 20.97
CA CYS A 36 6.33 -3.21 20.98
C CYS A 36 6.29 -1.81 21.61
N PRO A 37 7.25 -1.45 22.49
CA PRO A 37 7.36 -0.08 22.96
C PRO A 37 7.60 0.88 21.78
N PRO A 38 7.07 2.12 21.83
CA PRO A 38 7.12 3.06 20.70
C PRO A 38 8.56 3.37 20.27
N ARG A 39 9.52 3.32 21.21
CA ARG A 39 10.94 3.51 20.92
C ARG A 39 11.57 2.34 20.15
N SER A 40 11.21 1.10 20.47
CA SER A 40 11.72 -0.05 19.72
C SER A 40 11.05 -0.12 18.36
N ALA A 41 9.75 0.17 18.26
CA ALA A 41 9.04 0.30 16.99
C ALA A 41 9.67 1.40 16.11
N ALA A 42 10.09 2.52 16.70
CA ALA A 42 10.81 3.57 15.98
C ALA A 42 12.22 3.11 15.56
N LEU A 43 13.08 2.69 16.49
CA LEU A 43 14.49 2.41 16.22
C LEU A 43 14.72 1.09 15.46
N LEU A 44 14.11 0.00 15.91
CA LEU A 44 14.22 -1.30 15.22
C LEU A 44 13.40 -1.32 13.93
N GLY A 45 12.27 -0.59 13.90
CA GLY A 45 11.52 -0.39 12.67
C GLY A 45 12.32 0.40 11.63
N LEU A 46 13.08 1.42 12.05
CA LEU A 46 13.96 2.19 11.16
C LEU A 46 15.08 1.30 10.61
N ALA A 47 15.71 0.50 11.47
CA ALA A 47 16.71 -0.48 11.05
C ALA A 47 16.13 -1.51 10.07
N GLY A 48 14.92 -2.01 10.33
CA GLY A 48 14.19 -2.90 9.43
C GLY A 48 13.85 -2.24 8.09
N ALA A 49 13.43 -0.98 8.10
CA ALA A 49 13.15 -0.21 6.88
C ALA A 49 14.43 0.02 6.05
N ALA A 50 15.56 0.32 6.71
CA ALA A 50 16.85 0.45 6.05
C ALA A 50 17.31 -0.87 5.44
N ALA A 51 17.18 -1.99 6.17
CA ALA A 51 17.50 -3.31 5.66
C ALA A 51 16.61 -3.70 4.45
N LEU A 52 15.30 -3.44 4.53
CA LEU A 52 14.38 -3.67 3.41
C LEU A 52 14.68 -2.77 2.22
N SER A 53 15.00 -1.50 2.45
CA SER A 53 15.38 -0.55 1.40
C SER A 53 16.63 -1.03 0.68
N LEU A 54 17.63 -1.51 1.41
CA LEU A 54 18.86 -2.06 0.85
C LEU A 54 18.58 -3.35 0.07
N ALA A 55 17.79 -4.26 0.64
CA ALA A 55 17.39 -5.50 -0.03
C ALA A 55 16.60 -5.24 -1.33
N ALA A 56 15.65 -4.30 -1.30
CA ALA A 56 14.88 -3.89 -2.48
C ALA A 56 15.77 -3.25 -3.55
N TRP A 57 16.75 -2.44 -3.14
CA TRP A 57 17.72 -1.83 -4.07
C TRP A 57 18.61 -2.89 -4.72
N LEU A 58 19.20 -3.79 -3.93
CA LEU A 58 20.01 -4.90 -4.45
C LEU A 58 19.21 -5.82 -5.38
N PHE A 59 17.98 -6.15 -4.99
CA PHE A 59 17.09 -6.94 -5.83
C PHE A 59 16.74 -6.22 -7.12
N GLY A 60 16.43 -4.92 -7.07
CA GLY A 60 16.13 -4.12 -8.27
C GLY A 60 17.33 -4.06 -9.23
N PHE A 61 18.54 -3.91 -8.70
CA PHE A 61 19.77 -3.95 -9.48
C PHE A 61 20.00 -5.32 -10.13
N TRP A 62 19.87 -6.40 -9.36
CA TRP A 62 19.99 -7.77 -9.86
C TRP A 62 18.91 -8.10 -10.90
N ALA A 63 17.66 -7.72 -10.65
CA ALA A 63 16.53 -7.96 -11.54
C ALA A 63 16.66 -7.19 -12.86
N ALA A 64 17.27 -6.01 -12.84
CA ALA A 64 17.61 -5.24 -14.04
C ALA A 64 18.69 -5.95 -14.87
N LEU A 65 19.76 -6.41 -14.23
CA LEU A 65 20.84 -7.17 -14.89
C LEU A 65 20.33 -8.49 -15.49
N ALA A 66 19.49 -9.22 -14.75
CA ALA A 66 18.93 -10.50 -15.17
C ALA A 66 17.76 -10.37 -16.16
N GLY A 67 17.28 -9.15 -16.43
CA GLY A 67 16.09 -8.93 -17.27
C GLY A 67 14.84 -9.62 -16.74
N LEU A 68 14.63 -9.66 -15.42
CA LEU A 68 13.61 -10.48 -14.73
C LEU A 68 12.18 -10.19 -15.19
N PHE A 69 11.90 -8.97 -15.63
CA PHE A 69 10.57 -8.55 -16.11
C PHE A 69 10.51 -8.40 -17.64
N SER A 70 11.51 -8.93 -18.36
CA SER A 70 11.54 -8.90 -19.83
C SER A 70 10.48 -9.79 -20.49
N GLY A 71 9.90 -10.75 -19.75
CA GLY A 71 8.92 -11.71 -20.26
C GLY A 71 9.50 -12.75 -21.24
N ARG A 72 10.82 -12.73 -21.47
CA ARG A 72 11.51 -13.58 -22.45
C ARG A 72 12.39 -14.61 -21.75
N GLY A 73 11.93 -15.86 -21.73
CA GLY A 73 12.65 -16.99 -21.13
C GLY A 73 11.89 -17.63 -19.95
N PRO A 74 12.36 -18.79 -19.44
CA PRO A 74 11.68 -19.51 -18.37
C PRO A 74 11.76 -18.78 -17.03
N LEU A 75 12.92 -18.17 -16.71
CA LEU A 75 13.16 -17.45 -15.46
C LEU A 75 12.27 -16.20 -15.28
N PRO A 76 12.17 -15.27 -16.26
CA PRO A 76 11.28 -14.11 -16.12
C PRO A 76 9.78 -14.49 -16.10
N ARG A 77 9.39 -15.59 -16.76
CA ARG A 77 8.02 -16.12 -16.67
C ARG A 77 7.72 -16.70 -15.28
N ALA A 78 8.62 -17.49 -14.73
CA ALA A 78 8.49 -18.03 -13.38
C ALA A 78 8.43 -16.90 -12.34
N ALA A 79 9.31 -15.92 -12.44
CA ALA A 79 9.29 -14.73 -11.58
C ALA A 79 7.98 -13.94 -11.74
N GLY A 80 7.52 -13.74 -12.99
CA GLY A 80 6.24 -13.09 -13.25
C GLY A 80 5.06 -13.82 -12.59
N TRP A 81 5.02 -15.16 -12.61
CA TRP A 81 3.96 -15.93 -11.95
C TRP A 81 4.07 -15.90 -10.42
N LEU A 82 5.30 -15.90 -9.88
CA LEU A 82 5.54 -15.72 -8.45
C LEU A 82 5.01 -14.35 -7.97
N PHE A 83 5.38 -13.27 -8.68
CA PHE A 83 4.87 -11.93 -8.38
C PHE A 83 3.35 -11.84 -8.58
N PHE A 84 2.79 -12.52 -9.58
CA PHE A 84 1.33 -12.59 -9.77
C PHE A 84 0.66 -13.21 -8.54
N GLY A 85 1.14 -14.36 -8.06
CA GLY A 85 0.63 -15.00 -6.85
C GLY A 85 0.74 -14.10 -5.61
N TRP A 86 1.87 -13.40 -5.45
CA TRP A 86 2.09 -12.49 -4.33
C TRP A 86 1.15 -11.28 -4.38
N PHE A 87 1.00 -10.63 -5.53
CA PHE A 87 0.04 -9.54 -5.70
C PHE A 87 -1.42 -10.00 -5.53
N ALA A 88 -1.76 -11.24 -5.91
CA ALA A 88 -3.09 -11.80 -5.74
C ALA A 88 -3.39 -12.03 -4.25
N LEU A 89 -2.40 -12.47 -3.48
CA LEU A 89 -2.51 -12.60 -2.03
C LEU A 89 -2.72 -11.22 -1.37
N GLU A 90 -1.95 -10.21 -1.76
CA GLU A 90 -2.14 -8.84 -1.27
C GLU A 90 -3.51 -8.25 -1.65
N PHE A 91 -4.03 -8.60 -2.83
CA PHE A 91 -5.38 -8.23 -3.24
C PHE A 91 -6.43 -8.88 -2.33
N ALA A 92 -6.31 -10.18 -2.07
CA ALA A 92 -7.21 -10.89 -1.17
C ALA A 92 -7.16 -10.34 0.25
N ARG A 93 -5.96 -10.04 0.77
CA ARG A 93 -5.78 -9.40 2.10
C ARG A 93 -6.45 -8.03 2.17
N THR A 94 -6.23 -7.18 1.17
CA THR A 94 -6.84 -5.85 1.12
C THR A 94 -8.36 -5.94 1.02
N ALA A 95 -8.88 -6.89 0.23
CA ALA A 95 -10.33 -7.11 0.08
C ALA A 95 -10.96 -7.64 1.36
N ALA A 96 -10.29 -8.57 2.05
CA ALA A 96 -10.73 -9.08 3.35
C ALA A 96 -10.79 -7.95 4.39
N ALA A 97 -9.74 -7.13 4.52
CA ALA A 97 -9.70 -6.00 5.44
C ALA A 97 -10.76 -4.93 5.12
N ALA A 98 -10.99 -4.63 3.84
CA ALA A 98 -12.05 -3.69 3.46
C ALA A 98 -13.45 -4.27 3.75
N GLN A 99 -13.64 -5.58 3.57
CA GLN A 99 -14.91 -6.24 3.86
C GLN A 99 -15.18 -6.32 5.37
N THR A 100 -14.16 -6.53 6.19
CA THR A 100 -14.31 -6.50 7.65
C THR A 100 -14.77 -5.12 8.12
N VAL A 101 -14.19 -4.03 7.59
CA VAL A 101 -14.69 -2.66 7.87
C VAL A 101 -16.15 -2.49 7.42
N CYS A 102 -16.50 -2.93 6.21
CA CYS A 102 -17.88 -2.86 5.71
C CYS A 102 -18.88 -3.61 6.60
N ARG A 103 -18.49 -4.77 7.14
CA ARG A 103 -19.34 -5.57 8.04
C ARG A 103 -19.46 -4.95 9.42
N GLU A 104 -18.33 -4.56 10.01
CA GLU A 104 -18.29 -4.09 11.40
C GLU A 104 -18.90 -2.70 11.55
N GLU A 105 -18.67 -1.79 10.60
CA GLU A 105 -19.13 -0.40 10.71
C GLU A 105 -20.48 -0.14 10.02
N PHE A 106 -20.78 -0.86 8.93
CA PHE A 106 -22.00 -0.63 8.14
C PHE A 106 -22.98 -1.81 8.14
N GLY A 107 -22.66 -2.91 8.82
CA GLY A 107 -23.50 -4.11 8.84
C GLY A 107 -23.71 -4.74 7.46
N SER A 108 -22.80 -4.48 6.51
CA SER A 108 -23.05 -4.74 5.09
C SER A 108 -22.00 -5.65 4.45
N ASN A 109 -22.46 -6.53 3.55
CA ASN A 109 -21.61 -7.31 2.67
C ASN A 109 -21.27 -6.59 1.35
N ALA A 110 -21.50 -5.27 1.28
CA ALA A 110 -21.45 -4.49 0.04
C ALA A 110 -20.17 -4.65 -0.78
N LEU A 111 -18.99 -4.87 -0.16
CA LEU A 111 -17.76 -5.01 -0.94
C LEU A 111 -17.81 -6.21 -1.88
N ILE A 112 -18.44 -7.32 -1.50
CA ILE A 112 -18.55 -8.51 -2.35
C ILE A 112 -19.32 -8.18 -3.64
N ALA A 113 -20.38 -7.37 -3.51
CA ALA A 113 -21.18 -6.91 -4.66
C ALA A 113 -20.44 -5.86 -5.50
N VAL A 114 -19.64 -4.99 -4.86
CA VAL A 114 -18.89 -3.91 -5.52
C VAL A 114 -17.59 -4.41 -6.18
N LEU A 115 -16.99 -5.49 -5.66
CA LEU A 115 -15.74 -6.07 -6.16
C LEU A 115 -15.77 -6.40 -7.67
N PRO A 116 -16.78 -7.09 -8.22
CA PRO A 116 -16.84 -7.33 -9.67
C PRO A 116 -16.96 -6.03 -10.47
N LEU A 117 -17.67 -5.02 -9.95
CA LEU A 117 -17.75 -3.70 -10.59
C LEU A 117 -16.37 -3.01 -10.61
N LEU A 118 -15.62 -3.07 -9.51
CA LEU A 118 -14.25 -2.53 -9.44
C LEU A 118 -13.33 -3.23 -10.43
N LEU A 119 -13.44 -4.56 -10.56
CA LEU A 119 -12.68 -5.33 -11.56
C LEU A 119 -13.07 -4.92 -13.00
N LEU A 120 -14.34 -4.63 -13.26
CA LEU A 120 -14.80 -4.13 -14.55
C LEU A 120 -14.27 -2.71 -14.83
N VAL A 121 -14.33 -1.82 -13.85
CA VAL A 121 -13.86 -0.43 -13.97
C VAL A 121 -12.34 -0.39 -14.19
N THR A 122 -11.58 -1.18 -13.42
CA THR A 122 -10.12 -1.30 -13.60
C THR A 122 -9.74 -1.88 -14.95
N TRP A 123 -10.62 -2.69 -15.55
CA TRP A 123 -10.43 -3.15 -16.92
C TRP A 123 -10.45 -2.00 -17.93
N GLN A 124 -11.26 -0.97 -17.69
CA GLN A 124 -11.40 0.20 -18.57
C GLN A 124 -10.45 1.35 -18.21
N MET A 125 -9.86 1.34 -17.00
CA MET A 125 -9.00 2.42 -16.53
C MET A 125 -7.55 2.30 -17.01
N ASP A 126 -6.99 3.46 -17.37
CA ASP A 126 -5.56 3.65 -17.63
C ASP A 126 -4.80 3.99 -16.34
N ALA A 127 -3.48 3.71 -16.33
CA ALA A 127 -2.59 4.06 -15.22
C ALA A 127 -2.65 5.55 -14.86
N GLY A 128 -2.83 6.43 -15.85
CA GLY A 128 -2.95 7.88 -15.64
C GLY A 128 -4.26 8.31 -14.96
N ALA A 129 -5.33 7.52 -15.02
CA ALA A 129 -6.57 7.79 -14.28
C ALA A 129 -6.40 7.46 -12.80
N LEU A 130 -5.79 6.31 -12.50
CA LEU A 130 -5.43 5.90 -11.14
C LEU A 130 -4.42 6.85 -10.48
N ASP A 131 -3.48 7.37 -11.26
CA ASP A 131 -2.52 8.36 -10.77
C ASP A 131 -3.19 9.69 -10.39
N ARG A 132 -4.15 10.15 -11.19
CA ARG A 132 -4.95 11.35 -10.89
C ARG A 132 -5.81 11.17 -9.65
N SER A 133 -6.50 10.03 -9.51
CA SER A 133 -7.31 9.76 -8.31
C SER A 133 -6.44 9.62 -7.05
N SER A 134 -5.21 9.10 -7.17
CA SER A 134 -4.29 9.02 -6.04
C SER A 134 -3.98 10.38 -5.42
N ARG A 135 -3.87 11.45 -6.24
CA ARG A 135 -3.64 12.81 -5.75
C ARG A 135 -4.80 13.33 -4.91
N ALA A 136 -6.04 13.09 -5.33
CA ALA A 136 -7.22 13.48 -4.57
C ALA A 136 -7.28 12.73 -3.23
N LEU A 137 -6.97 11.43 -3.24
CA LEU A 137 -6.92 10.61 -2.03
C LEU A 137 -5.81 11.03 -1.08
N TRP A 138 -4.65 11.49 -1.58
CA TRP A 138 -3.61 12.07 -0.76
C TRP A 138 -4.07 13.35 -0.05
N TRP A 139 -4.82 14.21 -0.74
CA TRP A 139 -5.41 15.39 -0.10
C TRP A 139 -6.43 14.99 0.96
N LEU A 140 -7.30 14.02 0.68
CA LEU A 140 -8.26 13.52 1.66
C LEU A 140 -7.56 12.92 2.89
N LEU A 141 -6.52 12.12 2.68
CA LEU A 141 -5.73 11.52 3.75
C LEU A 141 -4.98 12.59 4.56
N GLY A 142 -4.38 13.58 3.89
CA GLY A 142 -3.66 14.67 4.53
C GLY A 142 -4.57 15.59 5.35
N VAL A 143 -5.71 15.99 4.78
CA VAL A 143 -6.73 16.79 5.49
C VAL A 143 -7.31 15.99 6.65
N GLY A 144 -7.66 14.72 6.44
CA GLY A 144 -8.18 13.86 7.49
C GLY A 144 -7.18 13.69 8.64
N ALA A 145 -5.90 13.44 8.33
CA ALA A 145 -4.83 13.36 9.32
C ALA A 145 -4.65 14.69 10.07
N ALA A 146 -4.68 15.83 9.38
CA ALA A 146 -4.53 17.15 10.00
C ALA A 146 -5.69 17.46 10.97
N ILE A 147 -6.94 17.17 10.58
CA ILE A 147 -8.11 17.32 11.44
C ILE A 147 -7.98 16.44 12.69
N CYS A 148 -7.55 15.19 12.51
CA CYS A 148 -7.33 14.27 13.63
C CYS A 148 -6.26 14.81 14.58
N LEU A 149 -5.08 15.17 14.07
CA LEU A 149 -3.99 15.69 14.89
C LEU A 149 -4.36 16.98 15.63
N PHE A 150 -5.07 17.90 14.96
CA PHE A 150 -5.47 19.17 15.57
C PHE A 150 -6.40 18.96 16.76
N GLY A 151 -7.44 18.14 16.61
CA GLY A 151 -8.36 17.92 17.74
C GLY A 151 -7.83 16.95 18.81
N LEU A 152 -6.70 16.26 18.54
CA LEU A 152 -5.98 15.47 19.54
C LEU A 152 -4.89 16.27 20.27
N ALA A 153 -4.55 17.47 19.82
CA ALA A 153 -3.43 18.24 20.34
C ALA A 153 -3.49 18.43 21.87
N ASP A 154 -4.69 18.63 22.43
CA ASP A 154 -4.91 18.81 23.86
C ASP A 154 -4.86 17.49 24.67
N GLN A 155 -5.06 16.35 24.01
CA GLN A 155 -5.04 15.02 24.65
C GLN A 155 -3.64 14.37 24.65
N MET A 156 -2.71 14.87 23.83
CA MET A 156 -1.36 14.30 23.67
C MET A 156 -0.49 14.59 24.91
N ARG A 157 -0.13 13.53 25.64
CA ARG A 157 0.77 13.64 26.79
C ARG A 157 2.12 13.00 26.49
N TRP A 158 3.13 13.84 26.25
CA TRP A 158 4.50 13.40 25.96
C TRP A 158 5.09 12.47 27.02
N GLN A 159 4.69 12.63 28.29
CA GLN A 159 5.13 11.78 29.40
C GLN A 159 4.81 10.29 29.16
N ARG A 160 3.70 9.96 28.49
CA ARG A 160 3.29 8.58 28.20
C ARG A 160 4.25 7.83 27.26
N LEU A 161 5.06 8.55 26.49
CA LEU A 161 6.12 7.95 25.67
C LEU A 161 7.30 7.41 26.50
N PHE A 162 7.41 7.84 27.76
CA PHE A 162 8.49 7.51 28.67
C PHE A 162 8.08 6.52 29.77
N GLU A 163 6.79 6.23 29.92
CA GLU A 163 6.31 5.25 30.90
C GLU A 163 6.82 3.84 30.54
N ALA A 164 7.76 3.36 31.35
CA ALA A 164 8.44 2.08 31.18
C ALA A 164 7.52 0.92 31.57
N GLY A 165 6.71 0.45 30.62
CA GLY A 165 6.08 -0.87 30.72
C GLY A 165 7.13 -1.97 30.50
N GLY A 166 7.51 -2.67 31.58
CA GLY A 166 8.46 -3.78 31.54
C GLY A 166 7.97 -4.93 30.65
N GLY A 167 8.58 -5.06 29.48
CA GLY A 167 8.37 -6.16 28.55
C GLY A 167 9.49 -6.14 27.52
N ALA A 168 10.10 -7.29 27.26
CA ALA A 168 11.28 -7.41 26.41
C ALA A 168 11.04 -6.76 25.03
N ALA A 169 12.03 -6.01 24.55
CA ALA A 169 12.03 -5.38 23.24
C ALA A 169 12.09 -6.45 22.14
N GLY A 170 10.96 -7.07 21.83
CA GLY A 170 10.80 -7.91 20.65
C GLY A 170 11.04 -7.09 19.39
N TRP A 171 11.61 -7.73 18.37
CA TRP A 171 11.71 -7.12 17.05
C TRP A 171 10.31 -6.90 16.48
N PRO A 172 9.96 -5.68 16.04
CA PRO A 172 8.68 -5.45 15.40
C PRO A 172 8.61 -6.29 14.10
N PRO A 173 7.43 -6.86 13.76
CA PRO A 173 7.27 -7.63 12.55
C PRO A 173 7.58 -6.76 11.33
N VAL A 174 8.64 -7.10 10.61
CA VAL A 174 9.06 -6.39 9.39
C VAL A 174 8.12 -6.78 8.25
N ARG A 175 7.30 -5.83 7.78
CA ARG A 175 6.29 -6.09 6.74
C ARG A 175 6.89 -5.97 5.35
N VAL A 176 6.73 -7.03 4.56
CA VAL A 176 7.30 -7.15 3.23
C VAL A 176 6.19 -7.10 2.19
N PHE A 177 6.21 -6.06 1.36
CA PHE A 177 5.24 -5.85 0.29
C PHE A 177 5.86 -6.12 -1.09
N PRO A 178 5.12 -6.74 -2.04
CA PRO A 178 5.63 -7.04 -3.37
C PRO A 178 5.99 -5.78 -4.16
N GLU A 179 5.35 -4.64 -3.88
CA GLU A 179 5.60 -3.34 -4.50
C GLU A 179 7.04 -2.86 -4.30
N TYR A 180 7.70 -3.25 -3.21
CA TYR A 180 9.11 -2.88 -2.96
C TYR A 180 10.05 -3.48 -4.01
N PHE A 181 9.75 -4.70 -4.48
CA PHE A 181 10.61 -5.45 -5.39
C PHE A 181 10.15 -5.33 -6.85
N ALA A 182 8.87 -5.03 -7.08
CA ALA A 182 8.28 -4.85 -8.41
C ALA A 182 8.40 -3.41 -8.95
N LEU A 183 9.26 -2.56 -8.35
CA LEU A 183 9.43 -1.17 -8.76
C LEU A 183 9.74 -0.96 -10.26
N PRO A 184 10.62 -1.76 -10.89
CA PRO A 184 10.89 -1.65 -12.33
C PRO A 184 9.66 -1.95 -13.19
N LEU A 185 8.72 -2.73 -12.67
CA LEU A 185 7.46 -3.05 -13.35
C LEU A 185 6.42 -1.94 -13.15
N LEU A 186 6.42 -1.28 -11.98
CA LEU A 186 5.39 -0.32 -11.58
C LEU A 186 5.70 1.12 -12.03
N CYS A 187 6.97 1.53 -12.06
CA CYS A 187 7.39 2.91 -12.35
C CYS A 187 8.14 3.01 -13.68
N THR A 188 8.00 4.14 -14.39
CA THR A 188 8.81 4.42 -15.60
C THR A 188 10.23 4.86 -15.24
N GLU A 189 11.20 4.29 -15.95
CA GLU A 189 12.66 4.49 -15.87
C GLU A 189 13.08 5.97 -15.92
N GLN A 190 13.32 6.57 -14.75
CA GLN A 190 14.21 7.72 -14.56
C GLN A 190 14.98 7.43 -13.28
N ASP A 191 16.31 7.39 -13.31
CA ASP A 191 17.15 6.90 -12.21
C ASP A 191 16.88 7.61 -10.86
N VAL A 192 16.54 8.90 -10.89
CA VAL A 192 16.13 9.70 -9.71
C VAL A 192 14.84 9.15 -9.06
N ARG A 193 13.94 8.57 -9.85
CA ARG A 193 12.68 7.96 -9.38
C ARG A 193 12.92 6.59 -8.77
N ARG A 194 13.92 5.83 -9.23
CA ARG A 194 14.32 4.54 -8.66
C ARG A 194 14.90 4.71 -7.24
N SER A 195 15.70 5.76 -7.03
CA SER A 195 16.21 6.11 -5.69
C SER A 195 15.10 6.51 -4.72
N ARG A 196 14.11 7.32 -5.16
CA ARG A 196 12.94 7.66 -4.33
C ARG A 196 12.05 6.45 -4.05
N ALA A 197 11.98 5.53 -4.99
CA ALA A 197 11.21 4.30 -4.84
C ALA A 197 11.87 3.32 -3.85
N ALA A 198 13.20 3.31 -3.75
CA ALA A 198 13.90 2.58 -2.70
C ALA A 198 13.56 3.10 -1.28
N LEU A 199 13.07 4.34 -1.14
CA LEU A 199 12.65 4.91 0.14
C LEU A 199 11.22 4.51 0.56
N LEU A 200 10.51 3.69 -0.22
CA LEU A 200 9.16 3.21 0.13
C LEU A 200 9.09 2.46 1.46
N PRO A 201 10.07 1.59 1.84
CA PRO A 201 10.07 0.96 3.15
C PRO A 201 10.17 1.97 4.30
N PHE A 202 10.93 3.07 4.11
CA PHE A 202 10.98 4.16 5.09
C PHE A 202 9.65 4.88 5.21
N TRP A 203 8.93 5.06 4.09
CA TRP A 203 7.59 5.65 4.11
C TRP A 203 6.59 4.78 4.88
N VAL A 204 6.57 3.48 4.62
CA VAL A 204 5.69 2.53 5.31
C VAL A 204 6.04 2.41 6.80
N TRP A 205 7.32 2.49 7.14
CA TRP A 205 7.75 2.62 8.52
C TRP A 205 7.23 3.91 9.16
N ALA A 206 7.38 5.06 8.50
CA ALA A 206 6.94 6.35 9.03
C ALA A 206 5.43 6.37 9.33
N VAL A 207 4.60 5.78 8.45
CA VAL A 207 3.15 5.66 8.67
C VAL A 207 2.84 4.79 9.89
N GLN A 208 3.45 3.62 10.00
CA GLN A 208 3.21 2.70 11.13
C GLN A 208 3.75 3.26 12.45
N ALA A 209 4.96 3.81 12.44
CA ALA A 209 5.57 4.45 13.59
C ALA A 209 4.77 5.68 14.03
N GLY A 210 4.31 6.50 13.08
CA GLY A 210 3.45 7.65 13.36
C GLY A 210 2.12 7.24 14.00
N TYR A 211 1.46 6.20 13.48
CA TYR A 211 0.25 5.64 14.07
C TYR A 211 0.48 5.14 15.51
N ALA A 212 1.50 4.31 15.72
CA ALA A 212 1.87 3.80 17.04
C ALA A 212 2.25 4.93 18.03
N PHE A 213 2.91 5.97 17.52
CA PHE A 213 3.31 7.14 18.31
C PHE A 213 2.11 7.95 18.76
N VAL A 214 1.17 8.24 17.86
CA VAL A 214 -0.07 8.97 18.17
C VAL A 214 -0.93 8.19 19.17
N LEU A 215 -1.06 6.86 18.99
CA LEU A 215 -1.73 5.99 19.96
C LEU A 215 -1.06 6.07 21.34
N ALA A 216 0.27 5.96 21.40
CA ALA A 216 1.01 6.04 22.65
C ALA A 216 0.86 7.41 23.35
N LEU A 217 0.80 8.50 22.60
CA LEU A 217 0.58 9.85 23.15
C LEU A 217 -0.83 10.02 23.77
N VAL A 218 -1.85 9.46 23.13
CA VAL A 218 -3.26 9.71 23.49
C VAL A 218 -3.83 8.66 24.43
N LEU A 219 -3.48 7.40 24.27
CA LEU A 219 -3.98 6.29 25.08
C LEU A 219 -2.95 5.73 26.07
N GLY A 220 -1.65 6.02 25.85
CA GLY A 220 -0.57 5.34 26.58
C GLY A 220 -0.27 3.97 25.99
N ARG A 221 0.56 3.17 26.67
CA ARG A 221 0.83 1.79 26.25
C ARG A 221 -0.32 0.88 26.71
N PRO A 222 -1.04 0.19 25.81
CA PRO A 222 -2.02 -0.80 26.25
C PRO A 222 -1.26 -1.94 26.93
N GLN A 223 -1.55 -2.17 28.21
CA GLN A 223 -0.91 -3.18 29.06
C GLN A 223 -1.47 -4.60 28.88
N ALA A 224 -2.58 -4.74 28.13
CA ALA A 224 -3.23 -6.02 27.91
C ALA A 224 -2.90 -6.57 26.52
N ASP A 225 -2.28 -7.75 26.51
CA ASP A 225 -2.09 -8.56 25.31
C ASP A 225 -3.46 -9.01 24.81
N GLY A 226 -3.93 -8.44 23.69
CA GLY A 226 -5.18 -8.91 23.05
C GLY A 226 -5.98 -7.86 22.30
N TYR A 227 -5.76 -6.56 22.54
CA TYR A 227 -6.50 -5.52 21.82
C TYR A 227 -5.96 -5.29 20.40
N THR A 228 -6.87 -5.18 19.45
CA THR A 228 -6.54 -4.76 18.08
C THR A 228 -6.42 -3.23 17.99
N GLY A 229 -5.67 -2.74 17.01
CA GLY A 229 -5.59 -1.29 16.76
C GLY A 229 -6.96 -0.67 16.49
N LEU A 230 -7.88 -1.42 15.90
CA LEU A 230 -9.25 -1.01 15.61
C LEU A 230 -10.08 -0.83 16.87
N GLU A 231 -9.93 -1.71 17.88
CA GLU A 231 -10.60 -1.55 19.17
C GLU A 231 -10.10 -0.30 19.93
N LEU A 232 -8.81 -0.01 19.83
CA LEU A 232 -8.23 1.22 20.38
C LEU A 232 -8.72 2.47 19.64
N LEU A 233 -8.87 2.40 18.32
CA LEU A 233 -9.48 3.46 17.52
C LEU A 233 -10.95 3.65 17.89
N ARG A 234 -11.70 2.58 18.15
CA ARG A 234 -13.10 2.67 18.56
C ARG A 234 -13.26 3.26 19.97
N ALA A 235 -12.30 3.00 20.86
CA ALA A 235 -12.21 3.65 22.17
C ALA A 235 -11.79 5.12 22.08
N TRP A 236 -11.47 5.61 20.88
CA TRP A 236 -10.90 6.93 20.63
C TRP A 236 -12.00 7.98 20.41
N ALA A 237 -12.29 8.73 21.47
CA ALA A 237 -13.23 9.84 21.44
C ALA A 237 -12.49 11.19 21.51
N MET A 238 -12.71 12.03 20.50
CA MET A 238 -12.34 13.44 20.55
C MET A 238 -13.50 14.16 21.25
N GLY A 239 -13.25 15.00 22.26
CA GLY A 239 -14.32 15.62 23.08
C GLY A 239 -15.44 16.33 22.29
N TYR A 240 -15.21 16.68 21.01
CA TYR A 240 -16.17 17.29 20.09
C TYR A 240 -16.77 16.33 19.02
N PHE A 241 -16.21 15.14 18.78
CA PHE A 241 -16.69 14.18 17.76
C PHE A 241 -16.89 12.79 18.34
N SER A 242 -18.14 12.31 18.32
CA SER A 242 -18.52 11.00 18.87
C SER A 242 -18.02 9.78 18.10
N ARG A 243 -17.58 9.93 16.83
CA ARG A 243 -17.11 8.82 15.95
C ARG A 243 -16.03 9.27 14.96
N LEU A 244 -14.86 9.65 15.47
CA LEU A 244 -13.72 10.01 14.64
C LEU A 244 -13.07 8.79 13.95
N ASP A 245 -13.17 7.64 14.60
CA ASP A 245 -12.82 6.32 14.07
C ASP A 245 -13.53 6.02 12.75
N ALA A 246 -14.85 6.26 12.67
CA ALA A 246 -15.62 6.02 11.46
C ALA A 246 -15.15 6.89 10.28
N PHE A 247 -14.80 8.16 10.54
CA PHE A 247 -14.25 9.04 9.52
C PHE A 247 -12.88 8.57 9.02
N LEU A 248 -11.98 8.19 9.94
CA LEU A 248 -10.68 7.62 9.59
C LEU A 248 -10.81 6.32 8.79
N LEU A 249 -11.73 5.44 9.20
CA LEU A 249 -12.03 4.20 8.50
C LEU A 249 -12.63 4.44 7.11
N LEU A 250 -13.46 5.48 6.92
CA LEU A 250 -13.98 5.89 5.62
C LEU A 250 -12.86 6.39 4.68
N VAL A 251 -11.98 7.26 5.18
CA VAL A 251 -10.83 7.75 4.40
C VAL A 251 -9.89 6.59 4.04
N TRP A 252 -9.63 5.70 5.00
CA TRP A 252 -8.85 4.49 4.76
C TRP A 252 -9.53 3.56 3.76
N LEU A 253 -10.85 3.34 3.86
CA LEU A 253 -11.62 2.47 2.97
C LEU A 253 -11.57 3.00 1.53
N ALA A 254 -11.66 4.32 1.33
CA ALA A 254 -11.47 4.92 0.01
C ALA A 254 -10.07 4.62 -0.57
N ALA A 255 -9.02 4.72 0.27
CA ALA A 255 -7.66 4.37 -0.13
C ALA A 255 -7.50 2.85 -0.39
N ALA A 256 -8.20 1.99 0.38
CA ALA A 256 -8.20 0.54 0.20
C ALA A 256 -8.90 0.12 -1.09
N LEU A 257 -10.05 0.72 -1.42
CA LEU A 257 -10.75 0.52 -2.70
C LEU A 257 -9.87 0.95 -3.87
N TRP A 258 -9.18 2.07 -3.74
CA TRP A 258 -8.19 2.50 -4.73
C TRP A 258 -7.01 1.52 -4.84
N ARG A 259 -6.50 0.99 -3.72
CA ARG A 259 -5.46 -0.05 -3.70
C ARG A 259 -5.93 -1.33 -4.41
N LEU A 260 -7.17 -1.77 -4.20
CA LEU A 260 -7.75 -2.90 -4.94
C LEU A 260 -7.73 -2.64 -6.44
N CYS A 261 -8.04 -1.42 -6.86
CA CYS A 261 -7.98 -1.04 -8.26
C CYS A 261 -6.55 -1.08 -8.83
N LEU A 262 -5.57 -0.58 -8.07
CA LEU A 262 -4.16 -0.65 -8.42
C LEU A 262 -3.69 -2.11 -8.56
N LEU A 263 -4.00 -2.96 -7.58
CA LEU A 263 -3.60 -4.37 -7.57
C LEU A 263 -4.23 -5.16 -8.72
N ALA A 264 -5.51 -4.94 -9.01
CA ALA A 264 -6.19 -5.54 -10.16
C ALA A 264 -5.52 -5.14 -11.49
N PHE A 265 -5.14 -3.88 -11.64
CA PHE A 265 -4.38 -3.41 -12.80
C PHE A 265 -3.02 -4.11 -12.93
N VAL A 266 -2.28 -4.26 -11.82
CA VAL A 266 -0.97 -4.93 -11.80
C VAL A 266 -1.10 -6.42 -12.13
N LEU A 267 -2.09 -7.11 -11.56
CA LEU A 267 -2.38 -8.52 -11.86
C LEU A 267 -2.68 -8.72 -13.34
N ARG A 268 -3.51 -7.86 -13.93
CA ARG A 268 -3.79 -7.88 -15.37
C ARG A 268 -2.52 -7.68 -16.21
N ARG A 269 -1.66 -6.75 -15.81
CA ARG A 269 -0.39 -6.49 -16.50
C ARG A 269 0.54 -7.70 -16.44
N LEU A 270 0.70 -8.30 -15.26
CA LEU A 270 1.48 -9.52 -15.07
C LEU A 270 0.92 -10.71 -15.87
N ALA A 271 -0.40 -10.88 -15.89
CA ALA A 271 -1.06 -11.90 -16.69
C ALA A 271 -0.80 -11.72 -18.20
N ARG A 272 -0.82 -10.49 -18.72
CA ARG A 272 -0.48 -10.21 -20.13
C ARG A 272 0.99 -10.46 -20.45
N LEU A 273 1.89 -10.07 -19.54
CA LEU A 273 3.33 -10.29 -19.69
C LEU A 273 3.69 -11.78 -19.69
N ASN A 274 3.07 -12.57 -18.82
CA ASN A 274 3.32 -14.02 -18.73
C ASN A 274 2.56 -14.82 -19.78
N GLY A 275 1.34 -14.39 -20.12
CA GLY A 275 0.43 -15.05 -21.05
C GLY A 275 0.84 -14.94 -22.52
N GLY A 276 1.86 -14.15 -22.85
CA GLY A 276 2.44 -14.11 -24.19
C GLY A 276 1.46 -13.66 -25.27
N GLN A 277 0.64 -12.63 -25.02
CA GLN A 277 -0.10 -12.00 -26.11
C GLN A 277 0.92 -11.41 -27.09
N LYS A 278 1.06 -12.09 -28.25
CA LYS A 278 1.68 -11.50 -29.43
C LYS A 278 0.92 -10.20 -29.71
N ALA A 279 1.65 -9.10 -29.85
CA ALA A 279 1.10 -7.89 -30.44
C ALA A 279 0.31 -8.28 -31.69
N PRO A 280 -0.88 -7.70 -31.95
CA PRO A 280 -1.63 -8.00 -33.15
C PRO A 280 -0.68 -7.79 -34.33
N ALA A 281 -0.47 -8.86 -35.11
CA ALA A 281 0.40 -8.84 -36.27
C ALA A 281 -0.02 -7.65 -37.15
N GLN A 282 0.89 -6.72 -37.38
CA GLN A 282 0.76 -5.78 -38.49
C GLN A 282 0.52 -6.63 -39.74
N GLN A 283 -0.70 -6.58 -40.27
CA GLN A 283 -0.99 -7.09 -41.60
C GLN A 283 0.01 -6.41 -42.54
N PRO A 284 0.80 -7.16 -43.31
CA PRO A 284 1.58 -6.54 -44.37
C PRO A 284 0.56 -5.89 -45.32
N GLU A 285 0.72 -4.58 -45.56
CA GLU A 285 0.00 -3.88 -46.62
C GLU A 285 0.21 -4.66 -47.93
N LYS A 286 -0.78 -5.47 -48.29
CA LYS A 286 -0.88 -6.03 -49.63
C LYS A 286 -1.31 -4.89 -50.54
N GLY A 287 -0.35 -4.42 -51.33
CA GLY A 287 -0.56 -3.99 -52.71
C GLY A 287 -1.42 -2.74 -52.91
N ALA A 288 -0.75 -1.62 -53.15
CA ALA A 288 -1.26 -0.60 -54.05
C ALA A 288 -0.19 -0.29 -55.11
N GLN A 289 0.03 -1.27 -56.00
CA GLN A 289 0.36 -0.95 -57.39
C GLN A 289 -0.96 -0.82 -58.13
N ARG A 290 -1.35 0.43 -58.41
CA ARG A 290 -1.95 0.89 -59.67
C ARG A 290 -2.16 2.40 -59.60
#